data_AF-A0AAV6I890-F1
#
_entry.id   AF-A0AAV6I890-F1
#
_cell.length_a   1.000
_cell.length_b   1.000
_cell.length_c   1.000
_cell.angle_alpha   90.00
_cell.angle_beta   90.00
_cell.angle_gamma   90.00
#
_symmetry.space_group_name_H-M   'P 1'
#
loop_
_entity.id
_entity.type
_entity.pdbx_description
1 polymer ?
#
loop_
_entity_poly.entity_id
_entity_poly.type
_entity_poly.pdbx_seq_one_letter_code
_entity_poly.pdbx_strand_id
1 'polypeptide(L)' 'MVEPRMKIIGEKCECPQYSLVSIRKAFNGGFISAGGYDRDDGNQAVAENRTDLVAYGRLFLANPDLPRRFELNALLNEYN' A
#
# COMPACT_ATOMS: atom_id res chain seq x y z
N MET A 1 -7.70 3.72 -9.85
CA MET A 1 -7.13 2.75 -8.90
C MET A 1 -8.03 2.64 -7.67
N VAL A 2 -8.23 1.47 -7.07
CA VAL A 2 -8.86 1.33 -5.75
C VAL A 2 -7.77 0.85 -4.80
N GLU A 3 -7.75 1.35 -3.56
CA GLU A 3 -6.76 0.92 -2.58
C GLU A 3 -6.85 -0.61 -2.42
N PRO A 4 -5.72 -1.34 -2.51
CA PRO A 4 -5.73 -2.77 -2.38
C PRO A 4 -6.32 -3.17 -1.03
N ARG A 5 -7.02 -4.30 -1.02
CA ARG A 5 -7.40 -4.99 0.20
C ARG A 5 -7.11 -6.46 0.01
N MET A 6 -6.69 -7.12 1.09
CA MET A 6 -6.37 -8.53 1.05
C MET A 6 -7.31 -9.25 2.02
N LYS A 7 -8.28 -9.99 1.48
CA LYS A 7 -9.16 -10.86 2.28
C LYS A 7 -8.49 -12.20 2.56
N ILE A 8 -7.73 -12.70 1.59
CA ILE A 8 -6.97 -13.95 1.64
C ILE A 8 -5.53 -13.62 1.23
N ILE A 9 -4.53 -14.25 1.87
CA ILE A 9 -3.12 -14.05 1.55
C ILE A 9 -2.88 -14.34 0.05
N GLY A 10 -2.20 -13.43 -0.64
CA GLY A 10 -1.95 -13.50 -2.09
C GLY A 10 -3.07 -12.94 -2.97
N GLU A 11 -4.32 -12.86 -2.49
CA GLU A 11 -5.45 -12.37 -3.28
C GLU A 11 -5.82 -10.93 -2.95
N LYS A 12 -5.53 -10.03 -3.89
CA LYS A 12 -6.03 -8.65 -3.86
C LYS A 12 -7.50 -8.64 -4.28
N CYS A 13 -8.36 -8.11 -3.42
CA CYS A 13 -9.76 -7.86 -3.74
C CYS A 13 -9.97 -6.37 -4.01
N GLU A 14 -10.39 -6.02 -5.23
CA GLU A 14 -10.91 -4.69 -5.48
C GLU A 14 -12.29 -4.54 -4.85
N CYS A 15 -12.46 -3.53 -4.01
CA CYS A 15 -13.73 -3.23 -3.36
C CYS A 15 -14.10 -1.77 -3.69
N PRO A 16 -14.60 -1.50 -4.92
CA PRO A 16 -14.80 -0.14 -5.43
C PRO A 16 -15.80 0.68 -4.63
N GLN A 17 -16.69 0.02 -3.87
CA GLN A 17 -17.66 0.68 -2.99
C GLN A 17 -17.03 1.32 -1.75
N TYR A 18 -15.81 0.93 -1.38
CA TYR A 18 -15.14 1.39 -0.17
C TYR A 18 -13.79 1.99 -0.57
N SER A 19 -13.75 3.27 -0.92
CA SER A 19 -12.49 3.99 -1.22
C SER A 19 -12.15 4.99 -0.12
N LEU A 20 -10.86 5.21 0.13
CA LEU A 20 -10.40 6.20 1.11
C LEU A 20 -10.42 7.63 0.56
N VAL A 21 -10.70 7.82 -0.74
CA VAL A 21 -10.70 9.12 -1.42
C VAL A 21 -11.63 10.14 -0.76
N SER A 22 -12.81 9.73 -0.29
CA SER A 22 -13.72 10.64 0.42
C SER A 22 -13.13 11.16 1.74
N ILE A 23 -12.42 10.29 2.47
CA ILE A 23 -11.72 10.63 3.71
C ILE A 23 -10.54 11.55 3.41
N ARG A 24 -9.72 11.24 2.40
CA ARG A 24 -8.61 12.09 1.94
C ARG A 24 -9.07 13.50 1.54
N LYS A 25 -10.25 13.63 0.91
CA LYS A 25 -10.85 14.93 0.57
C LYS A 25 -11.33 15.72 1.80
N ALA A 26 -11.79 15.02 2.83
CA ALA A 26 -12.29 15.64 4.06
C ALA A 26 -11.16 16.00 5.05
N PHE A 27 -9.99 15.36 4.93
CA PHE A 27 -8.88 15.51 5.87
C PHE A 27 -7.62 16.07 5.20
N ASN A 28 -7.16 17.23 5.69
CA ASN A 28 -6.01 17.94 5.16
C ASN A 28 -4.69 17.66 5.90
N GLY A 29 -4.71 16.85 6.97
CA GLY A 29 -3.50 16.45 7.67
C GLY A 29 -2.75 15.32 6.97
N GLY A 30 -1.66 14.86 7.61
CA GLY A 30 -0.88 13.71 7.12
C GLY A 30 -1.70 12.43 7.08
N PHE A 31 -1.81 11.84 5.90
CA PHE A 31 -2.63 10.67 5.62
C PHE A 31 -1.75 9.47 5.30
N ILE A 32 -1.90 8.40 6.08
CA ILE A 32 -1.17 7.15 5.90
C ILE A 32 -2.17 6.06 5.54
N SER A 33 -1.98 5.41 4.39
CA SER A 33 -2.80 4.28 3.95
C SER A 33 -2.05 2.96 4.15
N ALA A 34 -2.81 1.88 4.37
CA ALA A 34 -2.24 0.56 4.59
C ALA A 34 -3.18 -0.51 4.05
N GLY A 35 -2.60 -1.69 3.74
CA GLY A 35 -3.36 -2.89 3.41
C GLY A 35 -3.10 -3.42 2.01
N GLY A 36 -2.21 -4.41 1.88
CA GLY A 36 -2.06 -5.15 0.63
C GLY A 36 -1.36 -4.40 -0.51
N TYR A 37 -0.78 -3.24 -0.24
CA TYR A 37 0.09 -2.54 -1.17
C TYR A 37 1.36 -3.37 -1.46
N ASP A 38 1.74 -3.40 -2.73
CA ASP A 38 3.09 -3.61 -3.22
C ASP A 38 3.80 -2.26 -3.45
N ARG A 39 4.92 -2.27 -4.17
CA ARG A 39 5.67 -1.06 -4.46
C ARG A 39 4.94 -0.17 -5.47
N ASP A 40 4.46 -0.75 -6.55
CA ASP A 40 3.99 0.00 -7.70
C ASP A 40 2.63 0.64 -7.39
N ASP A 41 1.75 -0.11 -6.70
CA ASP A 41 0.47 0.42 -6.23
C ASP A 41 0.65 1.50 -5.14
N GLY A 42 1.63 1.35 -4.24
CA GLY A 42 1.95 2.35 -3.22
C GLY A 42 2.46 3.64 -3.84
N ASN A 43 3.38 3.53 -4.80
CA ASN A 43 3.90 4.68 -5.57
C ASN A 43 2.78 5.41 -6.31
N GLN A 44 1.87 4.66 -6.95
CA GLN A 44 0.73 5.24 -7.66
C GLN A 44 -0.22 5.97 -6.69
N ALA A 45 -0.49 5.41 -5.51
CA ALA A 45 -1.36 6.05 -4.52
C ALA A 45 -0.82 7.40 -4.03
N VAL A 46 0.51 7.51 -3.85
CA VAL A 46 1.18 8.77 -3.49
C VAL A 46 1.17 9.75 -4.66
N ALA A 47 1.51 9.29 -5.88
CA ALA A 47 1.54 10.14 -7.07
C ALA A 47 0.16 10.73 -7.42
N GLU A 48 -0.92 9.99 -7.15
CA GLU A 48 -2.31 10.44 -7.34
C GLU A 48 -2.86 11.25 -6.16
N ASN A 49 -2.04 11.60 -5.16
CA ASN A 49 -2.44 12.33 -3.96
C ASN A 49 -3.61 11.67 -3.18
N ARG A 50 -3.66 10.33 -3.20
CA ARG A 50 -4.64 9.55 -2.44
C ARG A 50 -4.19 9.32 -1.00
N THR A 51 -2.88 9.34 -0.78
CA THR A 51 -2.22 9.21 0.52
C THR A 51 -0.91 9.99 0.50
N ASP A 52 -0.42 10.40 1.67
CA ASP A 52 0.91 11.02 1.78
C ASP A 52 1.98 9.93 2.00
N LEU A 53 1.63 8.86 2.71
CA LEU A 53 2.51 7.74 3.04
C LEU A 53 1.77 6.41 2.91
N VAL A 54 2.52 5.33 2.66
CA VAL A 54 2.01 3.95 2.64
C VAL A 54 2.71 3.15 3.72
N ALA A 55 1.92 2.44 4.54
CA ALA A 55 2.43 1.54 5.57
C ALA A 55 2.42 0.09 5.09
N TYR A 56 3.56 -0.59 5.28
CA TYR A 56 3.79 -1.98 4.90
C TYR A 56 3.99 -2.84 6.15
N GLY A 57 3.10 -3.82 6.37
CA GLY A 57 3.17 -4.74 7.50
C GLY A 57 3.88 -6.05 7.14
N ARG A 58 3.12 -6.98 6.54
CA ARG A 58 3.60 -8.34 6.18
C ARG A 58 4.87 -8.34 5.32
N LEU A 59 4.94 -7.46 4.33
CA LEU A 59 6.16 -7.31 3.51
C LEU A 59 7.37 -6.90 4.35
N PHE A 60 7.19 -6.01 5.32
CA PHE A 60 8.27 -5.55 6.18
C PHE A 60 8.70 -6.63 7.18
N LEU A 61 7.76 -7.45 7.67
CA LEU A 61 8.09 -8.60 8.53
C LEU A 61 9.00 -9.61 7.82
N ALA A 62 8.74 -9.91 6.54
CA ALA A 62 9.58 -10.83 5.76
C ALA A 62 10.84 -10.16 5.18
N ASN A 63 10.84 -8.84 5.03
CA ASN A 63 11.92 -8.07 4.41
C ASN A 63 12.29 -6.90 5.33
N PRO A 64 13.18 -7.08 6.33
CA PRO A 64 13.56 -6.00 7.24
C PRO A 64 14.25 -4.82 6.53
N ASP A 65 14.79 -5.07 5.33
CA ASP A 65 15.40 -4.11 4.42
C ASP A 65 14.46 -3.64 3.30
N LEU A 66 13.13 -3.77 3.48
CA LEU A 66 12.11 -3.46 2.46
C LEU A 66 12.32 -2.12 1.75
N PRO A 67 12.63 -0.99 2.44
CA PRO A 67 12.83 0.29 1.75
C PRO A 67 13.96 0.24 0.71
N ARG A 68 15.08 -0.42 1.05
CA ARG A 68 16.23 -0.56 0.14
C ARG A 68 15.88 -1.49 -1.02
N ARG A 69 15.13 -2.56 -0.78
CA ARG A 69 14.65 -3.45 -1.85
C ARG A 69 13.70 -2.73 -2.81
N PHE A 70 12.81 -1.88 -2.31
CA PHE A 70 11.94 -1.06 -3.14
C PHE A 70 12.74 -0.07 -3.99
N GLU A 71 13.70 0.63 -3.40
CA GLU A 71 14.58 1.58 -4.08
C GLU A 71 15.35 0.91 -5.24
N LEU A 72 15.86 -0.30 -5.01
CA LEU A 72 16.65 -1.05 -5.99
C LEU A 72 15.83 -1.95 -6.93
N ASN A 73 14.51 -2.03 -6.74
CA ASN A 73 13.67 -3.04 -7.39
C ASN A 73 14.21 -4.48 -7.22
N ALA A 74 14.64 -4.81 -6.00
CA ALA A 74 15.15 -6.14 -5.66
C ALA A 74 14.00 -7.13 -5.38
N LEU A 75 14.31 -8.43 -5.50
CA LEU A 75 13.37 -9.51 -5.17
C LEU A 75 12.98 -9.45 -3.69
N LEU A 76 11.72 -9.74 -3.40
CA LEU A 76 11.17 -9.77 -2.05
C LEU A 76 11.08 -11.20 -1.55
N ASN A 77 11.30 -11.38 -0.26
CA ASN A 77 11.00 -12.61 0.46
C ASN A 77 9.48 -12.75 0.60
N GLU A 78 8.99 -13.98 0.44
CA GLU A 78 7.62 -14.37 0.76
C GLU A 78 7.36 -14.25 2.26
N TYR A 79 6.13 -13.90 2.63
CA TYR A 79 5.66 -13.91 4.03
C TYR A 79 4.59 -14.98 4.23
N ASN A 80 4.58 -15.60 5.41
CA ASN A 80 3.58 -16.60 5.81
C ASN A 80 2.35 -15.95 6.46
#